data_AF-A0A432LAD8-F1
#
_entry.id   AF-A0A432LAD8-F1
#
_cell.length_a   1.000
_cell.length_b   1.000
_cell.length_c   1.000
_cell.angle_alpha   90.00
_cell.angle_beta   90.00
_cell.angle_gamma   90.00
#
_symmetry.space_group_name_H-M   'P 1'
#
loop_
_entity.id
_entity.type
_entity.pdbx_description
1 polymer ?
#
loop_
_entity_poly.entity_id
_entity_poly.type
_entity_poly.pdbx_seq_one_letter_code
_entity_poly.pdbx_strand_id
1 'polypeptide(L)'
;MKRTPELQIQLGTITNAAIQIYEVEKQHGKVSRLFIQQMESYKLPLLRIIAADNELKHYASRELAALNASIEYAKTGDKCVRKRMITEFKAAERVATRLWKEIED
;
A
#
# COMPACT_ATOMS: atom_id res chain seq x y z
N MET A 1 -3.03 -25.17 -8.38
CA MET A 1 -3.41 -23.78 -8.72
C MET A 1 -2.20 -23.13 -9.34
N LYS A 2 -2.26 -22.75 -10.61
CA LYS A 2 -1.19 -22.00 -11.27
C LYS A 2 -1.15 -20.61 -10.64
N ARG A 3 0.04 -20.16 -10.23
CA ARG A 3 0.31 -18.83 -9.64
C ARG A 3 -0.39 -17.73 -10.44
N THR A 4 -0.82 -16.70 -9.73
CA THR A 4 -1.67 -15.57 -10.12
C THR A 4 -0.80 -14.33 -10.40
N PRO A 5 -0.02 -14.30 -11.51
CA PRO A 5 0.83 -13.16 -11.84
C PRO A 5 0.02 -11.87 -11.96
N GLU A 6 -1.26 -11.96 -12.34
CA GLU A 6 -2.17 -10.81 -12.37
C GLU A 6 -2.38 -10.17 -10.99
N LEU A 7 -2.60 -10.97 -9.94
CA LEU A 7 -2.77 -10.45 -8.57
C LEU A 7 -1.45 -9.93 -8.00
N GLN A 8 -0.33 -10.54 -8.37
CA GLN A 8 1.01 -10.07 -7.99
C GLN A 8 1.34 -8.72 -8.65
N ILE A 9 1.10 -8.59 -9.95
CA ILE A 9 1.27 -7.34 -10.71
C ILE A 9 0.33 -6.26 -10.15
N GLN A 10 -0.93 -6.62 -9.87
CA GLN A 10 -1.90 -5.71 -9.28
C GLN A 10 -1.44 -5.22 -7.90
N LEU A 11 -0.95 -6.12 -7.04
CA LEU A 11 -0.42 -5.77 -5.73
C LEU A 11 0.80 -4.84 -5.86
N GLY A 12 1.77 -5.18 -6.72
CA GLY A 12 2.96 -4.35 -6.94
C GLY A 12 2.62 -2.96 -7.50
N THR A 13 1.63 -2.87 -8.38
CA THR A 13 1.13 -1.59 -8.90
C THR A 13 0.54 -0.72 -7.79
N ILE A 14 -0.28 -1.32 -6.92
CA ILE A 14 -0.87 -0.63 -5.77
C ILE A 14 0.22 -0.14 -4.82
N THR A 15 1.21 -0.99 -4.50
CA THR A 15 2.33 -0.60 -3.64
C THR A 15 3.14 0.56 -4.21
N ASN A 16 3.50 0.51 -5.49
CA ASN A 16 4.28 1.58 -6.12
C ASN A 16 3.52 2.92 -6.11
N ALA A 17 2.22 2.90 -6.41
CA ALA A 17 1.38 4.10 -6.31
C ALA A 17 1.30 4.61 -4.86
N ALA A 18 1.21 3.70 -3.89
CA ALA A 18 1.18 4.03 -2.48
C ALA A 18 2.48 4.74 -2.03
N ILE A 19 3.64 4.20 -2.42
CA ILE A 19 4.96 4.75 -2.12
C ILE A 19 5.15 6.13 -2.75
N GLN A 20 4.87 6.27 -4.06
CA GLN A 20 5.08 7.54 -4.76
C GLN A 20 4.35 8.69 -4.07
N ILE A 21 3.10 8.46 -3.66
CA ILE A 21 2.35 9.56 -3.07
C ILE A 21 2.71 9.80 -1.60
N TYR A 22 3.24 8.79 -0.89
CA TYR A 22 3.93 9.02 0.39
C TYR A 22 5.20 9.87 0.24
N GLU A 23 6.00 9.66 -0.80
CA GLU A 23 7.18 10.48 -1.06
C GLU A 23 6.81 11.95 -1.33
N VAL A 24 5.71 12.17 -2.06
CA VAL A 24 5.12 13.51 -2.26
C VAL A 24 4.69 14.13 -0.92
N GLU A 25 4.03 13.38 -0.02
CA GLU A 25 3.73 13.88 1.35
C GLU A 25 4.98 14.28 2.10
N LYS A 26 6.02 13.42 2.08
CA LYS A 26 7.26 13.66 2.79
C LYS A 26 7.97 14.93 2.31
N GLN A 27 7.91 15.22 1.01
CA GLN A 27 8.51 16.40 0.41
C GLN A 27 7.71 17.69 0.70
N HIS A 28 6.38 17.63 0.65
CA HIS A 28 5.54 18.83 0.74
C HIS A 28 4.87 19.04 2.10
N GLY A 29 5.00 18.08 3.02
CA GLY A 29 4.43 18.13 4.38
C GLY A 29 2.90 18.13 4.42
N LYS A 30 2.24 17.81 3.30
CA LYS A 30 0.78 17.79 3.18
C LYS A 30 0.34 16.64 2.29
N VAL A 31 -0.72 15.98 2.72
CA VAL A 31 -1.43 14.99 1.93
C VAL A 31 -2.52 15.68 1.11
N SER A 32 -2.52 15.51 -0.21
CA SER A 32 -3.55 16.12 -1.07
C SER A 32 -4.88 15.37 -0.97
N ARG A 33 -6.00 16.06 -1.23
CA ARG A 33 -7.33 15.40 -1.29
C ARG A 33 -7.38 14.34 -2.40
N LEU A 34 -6.66 14.57 -3.49
CA LEU A 34 -6.51 13.63 -4.60
C LEU A 34 -5.81 12.34 -4.15
N PHE A 35 -4.79 12.44 -3.28
CA PHE A 35 -4.16 11.27 -2.66
C PHE A 35 -5.16 10.44 -1.87
N ILE A 36 -5.98 11.07 -1.01
CA ILE A 36 -6.96 10.34 -0.20
C ILE A 36 -7.92 9.56 -1.12
N GLN A 37 -8.39 10.19 -2.20
CA GLN A 37 -9.28 9.54 -3.17
C GLN A 37 -8.60 8.38 -3.91
N GLN A 38 -7.36 8.55 -4.36
CA GLN A 38 -6.59 7.46 -4.98
C GLN A 38 -6.37 6.31 -3.98
N MET A 39 -5.99 6.61 -2.74
CA MET A 39 -5.78 5.58 -1.70
C MET A 39 -7.06 4.84 -1.33
N GLU A 40 -8.20 5.53 -1.28
CA GLU A 40 -9.49 4.88 -1.06
C GLU A 40 -9.86 3.93 -2.21
N SER A 41 -9.47 4.26 -3.46
CA SER A 41 -9.72 3.39 -4.62
C SER A 41 -8.98 2.05 -4.56
N TYR A 42 -7.84 1.98 -3.86
CA TYR A 42 -7.04 0.75 -3.73
C TYR A 42 -7.55 -0.22 -2.66
N LYS A 43 -8.44 0.22 -1.76
CA LYS A 43 -8.97 -0.65 -0.68
C LYS A 43 -9.67 -1.89 -1.21
N LEU A 44 -10.55 -1.71 -2.19
CA LEU A 44 -11.34 -2.81 -2.74
C LEU A 44 -10.47 -3.83 -3.49
N PRO A 45 -9.53 -3.44 -4.37
CA PRO A 45 -8.52 -4.34 -4.93
C PRO A 45 -7.76 -5.16 -3.88
N LEU A 46 -7.27 -4.52 -2.81
CA LEU A 46 -6.52 -5.24 -1.77
C LEU A 46 -7.38 -6.23 -1.01
N LEU A 47 -8.62 -5.86 -0.67
CA LEU A 47 -9.58 -6.79 -0.06
C LEU A 47 -9.87 -8.00 -0.96
N ARG A 48 -9.93 -7.81 -2.28
CA ARG A 48 -10.08 -8.90 -3.24
C ARG A 48 -8.86 -9.82 -3.24
N ILE A 49 -7.64 -9.28 -3.24
CA ILE A 49 -6.40 -10.07 -3.15
C ILE A 49 -6.37 -10.86 -1.83
N ILE A 50 -6.69 -10.23 -0.70
CA ILE A 50 -6.77 -10.85 0.63
C ILE A 50 -7.73 -12.05 0.64
N ALA A 51 -8.85 -11.94 -0.08
CA ALA A 51 -9.86 -13.00 -0.18
C ALA A 51 -9.50 -14.09 -1.20
N ALA A 52 -8.79 -13.74 -2.28
CA ALA A 52 -8.53 -14.62 -3.41
C ALA A 52 -7.25 -15.46 -3.26
N ASP A 53 -6.24 -14.96 -2.54
CA ASP A 53 -4.90 -15.54 -2.58
C ASP A 53 -4.28 -15.57 -1.17
N ASN A 54 -4.11 -16.78 -0.61
CA ASN A 54 -3.53 -16.95 0.73
C ASN A 54 -2.04 -16.60 0.80
N GLU A 55 -1.29 -16.72 -0.29
CA GLU A 55 0.13 -16.34 -0.33
C GLU A 55 0.24 -14.81 -0.32
N LEU A 56 -0.58 -14.14 -1.15
CA LEU A 56 -0.59 -12.68 -1.23
C LEU A 56 -1.37 -11.99 -0.12
N LYS A 57 -2.22 -12.73 0.61
CA LYS A 57 -3.05 -12.21 1.70
C LYS A 57 -2.25 -11.46 2.73
N HIS A 58 -1.11 -12.00 3.15
CA HIS A 58 -0.27 -11.34 4.15
C HIS A 58 0.21 -9.98 3.65
N TYR A 59 0.66 -9.92 2.40
CA TYR A 59 1.16 -8.71 1.76
C TYR A 59 0.04 -7.67 1.56
N ALA A 60 -1.07 -8.08 0.97
CA ALA A 60 -2.21 -7.20 0.73
C ALA A 60 -2.84 -6.68 2.04
N SER A 61 -2.81 -7.46 3.13
CA SER A 61 -3.27 -7.02 4.44
C SER A 61 -2.39 -5.92 5.04
N ARG A 62 -1.07 -6.01 4.86
CA ARG A 62 -0.11 -4.98 5.29
C ARG A 62 -0.30 -3.69 4.50
N GLU A 63 -0.47 -3.79 3.18
CA GLU A 63 -0.78 -2.64 2.34
C GLU A 63 -2.08 -1.95 2.72
N LEU A 64 -3.12 -2.74 3.01
CA LEU A 64 -4.40 -2.20 3.44
C LEU A 64 -4.27 -1.46 4.79
N ALA A 65 -3.42 -1.95 5.70
CA ALA A 65 -3.13 -1.26 6.95
C ALA A 65 -2.37 0.06 6.73
N ALA A 66 -1.38 0.07 5.84
CA ALA A 66 -0.64 1.28 5.45
C ALA A 66 -1.57 2.33 4.85
N LEU A 67 -2.46 1.93 3.94
CA LEU A 67 -3.46 2.80 3.32
C LEU A 67 -4.43 3.37 4.34
N ASN A 68 -4.94 2.56 5.26
CA ASN A 68 -5.84 3.04 6.30
C ASN A 68 -5.17 4.08 7.20
N ALA A 69 -3.93 3.83 7.63
CA ALA A 69 -3.16 4.79 8.41
C ALA A 69 -2.90 6.09 7.62
N SER A 70 -2.64 6.00 6.32
CA SER A 70 -2.44 7.15 5.43
C SER A 70 -3.68 8.03 5.33
N ILE A 71 -4.85 7.40 5.13
CA ILE A 71 -6.13 8.10 5.04
C ILE A 71 -6.50 8.74 6.38
N GLU A 72 -6.24 8.05 7.49
CA GLU A 72 -6.46 8.58 8.83
C GLU A 72 -5.58 9.79 9.10
N TYR A 73 -4.27 9.71 8.80
CA TYR A 73 -3.35 10.84 8.97
C TYR A 73 -3.77 12.03 8.11
N ALA A 74 -4.20 11.80 6.88
CA ALA A 74 -4.67 12.85 5.99
C ALA A 74 -5.93 13.55 6.51
N LYS A 75 -6.78 12.84 7.27
CA LYS A 75 -7.99 13.39 7.89
C LYS A 75 -7.71 14.12 9.21
N THR A 76 -6.76 13.64 10.01
CA THR A 76 -6.54 14.13 11.38
C THR A 76 -5.33 15.05 11.53
N GLY A 77 -4.34 14.94 10.64
CA GLY A 77 -3.03 15.60 10.81
C GLY A 77 -2.22 15.08 12.00
N ASP A 78 -2.63 13.97 12.62
CA ASP A 78 -2.00 13.46 13.85
C ASP A 78 -0.60 12.89 13.59
N LYS A 79 0.40 13.44 14.29
CA LYS A 79 1.80 13.01 14.21
C LYS A 79 2.02 11.55 14.65
N CYS A 80 1.18 11.02 15.55
CA CYS A 80 1.22 9.61 15.96
C CYS A 80 0.76 8.71 14.80
N VAL A 81 -0.30 9.10 14.11
CA VAL A 81 -0.79 8.39 12.91
C VAL A 81 0.24 8.48 11.78
N ARG A 82 0.91 9.63 11.63
CA ARG A 82 2.03 9.80 10.70
C ARG A 82 3.16 8.79 10.96
N LYS A 83 3.57 8.59 12.22
CA LYS A 83 4.61 7.59 12.55
C LYS A 83 4.17 6.18 12.18
N ARG A 84 2.93 5.81 12.46
CA ARG A 84 2.36 4.51 12.08
C ARG A 84 2.34 4.34 10.57
N MET A 85 1.85 5.34 9.84
CA MET A 85 1.86 5.39 8.38
C MET A 85 3.26 5.14 7.81
N ILE A 86 4.29 5.86 8.29
CA ILE A 86 5.69 5.68 7.85
C ILE A 86 6.18 4.25 8.09
N THR A 87 5.87 3.68 9.26
CA THR A 87 6.27 2.31 9.62
C THR A 87 5.63 1.28 8.68
N GLU A 88 4.33 1.41 8.42
CA GLU A 88 3.62 0.49 7.52
C GLU A 88 4.09 0.65 6.08
N PHE A 89 4.35 1.87 5.60
CA PHE A 89 4.94 2.09 4.27
C PHE A 89 6.31 1.44 4.10
N LYS A 90 7.20 1.57 5.08
CA LYS A 90 8.50 0.88 5.03
C LYS A 90 8.37 -0.63 5.07
N ALA A 91 7.34 -1.16 5.73
CA ALA A 91 7.06 -2.59 5.74
C ALA A 91 6.53 -3.06 4.38
N ALA A 92 5.61 -2.30 3.79
CA ALA A 92 5.07 -2.48 2.44
C ALA A 92 6.17 -2.42 1.36
N GLU A 93 7.05 -1.42 1.42
CA GLU A 93 8.19 -1.29 0.49
C GLU A 93 9.12 -2.50 0.52
N ARG A 94 9.51 -2.97 1.72
CA ARG A 94 10.33 -4.19 1.86
C ARG A 94 9.65 -5.42 1.28
N VAL A 95 8.33 -5.49 1.42
CA VAL A 95 7.51 -6.56 0.88
C VAL A 95 7.46 -6.50 -0.64
N ALA A 96 7.20 -5.32 -1.23
CA ALA A 96 7.19 -5.15 -2.67
C ALA A 96 8.55 -5.46 -3.29
N THR A 97 9.65 -4.98 -2.71
CA THR A 97 11.01 -5.30 -3.19
C THR A 97 11.27 -6.81 -3.21
N ARG A 98 10.71 -7.56 -2.26
CA ARG A 98 10.81 -9.02 -2.26
C ARG A 98 9.94 -9.64 -3.34
N LEU A 99 8.69 -9.16 -3.49
CA LEU A 99 7.75 -9.65 -4.50
C LEU A 99 8.28 -9.43 -5.93
N TRP A 100 8.89 -8.27 -6.20
CA TRP A 100 9.48 -7.94 -7.49
C TRP A 100 10.68 -8.84 -7.83
N LYS A 101 11.53 -9.16 -6.85
CA LYS A 101 12.61 -10.14 -7.04
C LYS A 101 12.08 -11.52 -7.41
N GLU A 102 10.97 -11.94 -6.81
CA GLU A 102 10.33 -13.23 -7.10
C GLU A 102 9.61 -13.27 -8.47
N ILE A 103 9.40 -12.12 -9.12
CA ILE A 103 8.79 -11.99 -10.46
C ILE A 103 9.87 -11.88 -11.56
N GLU A 104 11.03 -11.29 -11.26
CA GLU A 104 12.15 -11.12 -12.20
C GLU A 104 13.00 -12.40 -12.38
N ASP A 105 12.92 -13.37 -11.44
CA ASP A 105 13.54 -14.71 -11.53
C ASP A 105 12.64 -15.75 -12.24
#